data_AF-A0A165UYC1-F1
#
_entry.id   AF-A0A165UYC1-F1
#
_cell.length_a   1.000
_cell.length_b   1.000
_cell.length_c   1.000
_cell.angle_alpha   90.00
_cell.angle_beta   90.00
_cell.angle_gamma   90.00
#
_symmetry.space_group_name_H-M   'P 1'
#
loop_
_entity.id
_entity.type
_entity.pdbx_description
1 polymer ?
#
loop_
_entity_poly.entity_id
_entity_poly.type
_entity_poly.pdbx_seq_one_letter_code
_entity_poly.pdbx_strand_id
1 'polypeptide(L)'
;MCVKPSSSLLYDAELTEIGSCEVGGCNALEAGAAPFACYSFRKFRIWADAPHVLLLDHLIEEQNRLQDQGHSAEAETLTQPIIAISDLLEAIRIREAQVYG
;
A
#
# COMPACT_ATOMS: atom_id res chain seq x y z
N MET A 1 9.67 -15.74 9.27
CA MET A 1 10.23 -14.91 8.20
C MET A 1 9.35 -15.11 6.97
N CYS A 2 8.72 -14.06 6.45
CA CYS A 2 7.89 -14.18 5.24
C CYS A 2 8.81 -14.44 4.05
N VAL A 3 8.63 -15.56 3.38
CA VAL A 3 9.42 -15.96 2.20
C VAL A 3 8.56 -15.66 0.98
N LYS A 4 9.09 -14.93 -0.01
CA LYS A 4 8.38 -14.45 -1.21
C LYS A 4 7.79 -15.63 -2.02
N PRO A 5 6.46 -15.84 -2.06
CA PRO A 5 5.85 -16.87 -2.89
C PRO A 5 5.53 -16.33 -4.30
N SER A 6 5.43 -17.24 -5.27
CA SER A 6 5.34 -16.99 -6.71
C SER A 6 3.97 -16.51 -7.24
N SER A 7 3.05 -15.97 -6.43
CA SER A 7 1.72 -15.56 -6.93
C SER A 7 1.50 -14.05 -6.83
N SER A 8 1.16 -13.45 -7.97
CA SER A 8 0.78 -12.05 -8.23
C SER A 8 1.46 -11.01 -7.34
N LEU A 9 2.61 -10.53 -7.83
CA LEU A 9 3.45 -9.53 -7.19
C LEU A 9 2.89 -8.12 -7.43
N LEU A 10 2.89 -7.30 -6.38
CA LEU A 10 2.55 -5.89 -6.46
C LEU A 10 3.79 -5.02 -6.37
N TYR A 11 3.80 -3.95 -7.15
CA TYR A 11 4.91 -3.01 -7.22
C TYR A 11 4.49 -1.59 -6.83
N ASP A 12 5.43 -0.79 -6.30
CA ASP A 12 5.28 0.65 -6.11
C ASP A 12 5.57 1.46 -7.39
N ALA A 13 5.58 2.79 -7.28
CA ALA A 13 5.85 3.70 -8.38
C ALA A 13 7.28 3.56 -8.95
N GLU A 14 8.21 3.03 -8.17
CA GLU A 14 9.59 2.73 -8.57
C GLU A 14 9.75 1.28 -9.06
N LEU A 15 8.65 0.56 -9.24
CA LEU A 15 8.61 -0.87 -9.60
C LEU A 15 9.29 -1.77 -8.55
N THR A 16 9.35 -1.35 -7.30
CA THR A 16 9.81 -2.17 -6.17
C THR A 16 8.64 -2.99 -5.65
N GLU A 17 8.89 -4.28 -5.40
CA GLU A 17 7.83 -5.17 -4.94
C GLU A 17 7.46 -4.88 -3.47
N ILE A 18 6.17 -4.71 -3.20
CA ILE A 18 5.63 -4.26 -1.89
C ILE A 18 4.73 -5.30 -1.20
N GLY A 19 4.42 -6.40 -1.89
CA GLY A 19 3.62 -7.48 -1.32
C GLY A 19 3.08 -8.44 -2.37
N SER A 20 2.37 -9.46 -1.89
CA SER A 20 1.79 -10.51 -2.72
C SER A 20 0.41 -10.94 -2.21
N CYS A 21 -0.46 -11.38 -3.11
CA CYS A 21 -1.72 -12.06 -2.78
C CYS A 21 -1.59 -13.58 -2.92
N GLU A 22 -2.23 -14.34 -2.03
CA GLU A 22 -2.36 -15.80 -2.21
C GLU A 22 -3.22 -16.14 -3.45
N VAL A 23 -2.97 -17.31 -4.05
CA VAL A 23 -3.76 -17.84 -5.18
C VAL A 23 -5.24 -17.93 -4.77
N GLY A 24 -6.11 -17.25 -5.53
CA GLY A 24 -7.52 -17.03 -5.20
C GLY A 24 -7.83 -15.67 -4.53
N GLY A 25 -6.85 -14.77 -4.49
CA GLY A 25 -6.96 -13.42 -3.93
C GLY A 25 -7.29 -12.32 -4.94
N CYS A 26 -8.13 -11.39 -4.48
CA CYS A 26 -8.50 -10.06 -5.01
C CYS A 26 -8.46 -9.82 -6.53
N ASN A 27 -9.63 -9.80 -7.18
CA ASN A 27 -9.82 -9.35 -8.58
C ASN A 27 -9.39 -7.89 -8.84
N ALA A 28 -9.08 -7.10 -7.80
CA ALA A 28 -8.59 -5.73 -7.94
C ALA A 28 -7.23 -5.65 -8.64
N LEU A 29 -6.42 -6.70 -8.55
CA LEU A 29 -5.14 -6.83 -9.25
C LEU A 29 -5.34 -6.92 -10.77
N GLU A 30 -6.28 -7.76 -11.19
CA GLU A 30 -6.62 -7.97 -12.61
C GLU A 30 -7.35 -6.77 -13.23
N ALA A 31 -8.05 -5.98 -12.41
CA ALA A 31 -8.76 -4.78 -12.84
C ALA A 31 -7.87 -3.52 -12.94
N GLY A 32 -6.56 -3.61 -12.63
CA GLY A 32 -5.67 -2.43 -12.62
C GLY A 32 -5.90 -1.47 -11.45
N ALA A 33 -6.77 -1.81 -10.49
CA ALA A 33 -6.99 -1.07 -9.24
C ALA A 33 -6.02 -1.51 -8.11
N ALA A 34 -4.91 -2.11 -8.54
CA ALA A 34 -4.17 -3.19 -7.89
C ALA A 34 -3.29 -2.84 -6.67
N PRO A 35 -2.70 -1.65 -6.50
CA PRO A 35 -1.86 -1.40 -5.33
C PRO A 35 -2.69 -1.05 -4.08
N PHE A 36 -3.75 -0.26 -4.28
CA PHE A 36 -4.44 0.49 -3.24
C PHE A 36 -5.50 -0.29 -2.46
N ALA A 37 -6.33 -1.05 -3.17
CA ALA A 37 -7.33 -1.92 -2.55
C ALA A 37 -6.71 -3.07 -1.75
N CYS A 38 -5.46 -3.42 -2.04
CA CYS A 38 -4.75 -4.51 -1.38
C CYS A 38 -4.28 -4.13 0.03
N TYR A 39 -3.90 -2.86 0.28
CA TYR A 39 -3.57 -2.37 1.63
C TYR A 39 -4.73 -2.46 2.62
N SER A 40 -5.97 -2.46 2.13
CA SER A 40 -7.19 -2.57 2.94
C SER A 40 -7.71 -4.02 3.03
N PHE A 41 -7.09 -4.99 2.35
CA PHE A 41 -7.57 -6.37 2.29
C PHE A 41 -6.92 -7.28 3.35
N ARG A 42 -7.74 -7.95 4.17
CA ARG A 42 -7.25 -8.80 5.29
C ARG A 42 -6.37 -10.00 4.90
N LYS A 43 -6.47 -10.50 3.66
CA LYS A 43 -5.61 -11.61 3.19
C LYS A 43 -4.33 -11.12 2.51
N PHE A 44 -4.12 -9.81 2.41
CA PHE A 44 -2.93 -9.26 1.81
C PHE A 44 -1.74 -9.40 2.77
N ARG A 45 -0.61 -9.90 2.26
CA ARG A 45 0.60 -10.07 3.04
C ARG A 45 1.62 -9.04 2.60
N ILE A 46 1.65 -7.97 3.38
CA ILE A 46 2.57 -6.86 3.21
C ILE A 46 3.96 -7.29 3.70
N TRP A 47 4.99 -6.89 2.98
CA TRP A 47 6.36 -7.16 3.39
C TRP A 47 6.86 -6.11 4.36
N ALA A 48 7.48 -6.54 5.44
CA ALA A 48 7.93 -5.63 6.49
C ALA A 48 9.06 -4.68 6.05
N ASP A 49 9.81 -5.05 5.02
CA ASP A 49 10.95 -4.31 4.46
C ASP A 49 10.59 -3.47 3.22
N ALA A 50 9.32 -3.45 2.81
CA ALA A 50 8.89 -2.65 1.68
C ALA A 50 8.90 -1.14 2.02
N PRO A 51 9.15 -0.26 1.03
CA PRO A 51 9.30 1.19 1.24
C PRO A 51 7.96 1.90 1.44
N HIS A 52 7.18 1.49 2.44
CA HIS A 52 5.84 2.02 2.72
C HIS A 52 5.82 3.54 2.95
N VAL A 53 6.88 4.09 3.54
CA VAL A 53 7.00 5.53 3.76
C VAL A 53 7.11 6.28 2.44
N LEU A 54 7.94 5.80 1.50
CA LEU A 54 8.07 6.41 0.17
C LEU A 54 6.76 6.36 -0.61
N LEU A 55 6.04 5.24 -0.53
CA LEU A 55 4.72 5.11 -1.15
C LEU A 55 3.71 6.08 -0.53
N LEU A 56 3.70 6.24 0.80
CA LEU A 56 2.82 7.19 1.49
C LEU A 56 3.09 8.62 1.04
N ASP A 57 4.36 9.03 1.04
CA ASP A 57 4.79 10.37 0.63
C ASP A 57 4.37 10.66 -0.82
N HIS A 58 4.60 9.71 -1.73
CA HIS A 58 4.19 9.82 -3.12
C HIS A 58 2.67 10.01 -3.28
N LEU A 59 1.85 9.29 -2.50
CA LEU A 59 0.40 9.41 -2.57
C LEU A 59 -0.11 10.75 -2.06
N ILE A 60 0.51 11.30 -1.01
CA ILE A 60 0.20 12.63 -0.48
C ILE A 60 0.57 13.69 -1.51
N GLU A 61 1.76 13.60 -2.11
CA GLU A 61 2.20 14.51 -3.17
C GLU A 61 1.26 14.48 -4.38
N GLU A 62 0.88 13.28 -4.83
CA GLU A 62 -0.02 13.11 -5.97
C GLU A 62 -1.43 13.62 -5.66
N GLN A 63 -1.95 13.38 -4.44
CA GLN A 63 -3.23 13.93 -4.01
C GLN A 63 -3.22 15.47 -4.03
N ASN A 64 -2.17 16.09 -3.49
CA ASN A 64 -2.01 17.55 -3.51
C ASN A 64 -1.91 18.08 -4.95
N ARG A 65 -1.12 17.42 -5.80
CA ARG A 65 -0.96 17.78 -7.22
C ARG A 65 -2.29 17.77 -7.97
N LEU A 66 -3.13 16.75 -7.73
CA LEU A 66 -4.47 16.63 -8.32
C LEU A 66 -5.43 17.70 -7.79
N GLN A 67 -5.38 18.02 -6.50
CA GLN A 67 -6.17 19.12 -5.93
C GLN A 67 -5.81 20.47 -6.55
N ASP A 68 -4.51 20.75 -6.70
CA ASP A 68 -4.01 22.00 -7.30
C ASP A 68 -4.42 22.13 -8.78
N GLN A 69 -4.61 21.01 -9.47
CA GLN A 69 -5.09 20.97 -10.87
C GLN A 69 -6.62 21.02 -11.00
N GLY A 70 -7.35 21.05 -9.88
CA GLY A 70 -8.82 21.04 -9.86
C GLY A 70 -9.43 19.65 -10.12
N HIS A 71 -8.63 18.58 -10.04
CA HIS A 71 -9.07 17.20 -10.22
C HIS A 71 -9.54 16.58 -8.89
N SER A 72 -10.46 17.24 -8.20
CA SER A 72 -10.86 16.86 -6.83
C SER A 72 -11.39 15.42 -6.72
N ALA A 73 -12.11 14.93 -7.73
CA ALA A 73 -12.62 13.55 -7.73
C ALA A 73 -11.50 12.51 -7.80
N GLU A 74 -10.46 12.76 -8.60
CA GLU A 74 -9.30 11.86 -8.71
C GLU A 74 -8.48 11.92 -7.40
N ALA A 75 -8.27 13.12 -6.85
CA ALA A 75 -7.59 13.30 -5.57
C ALA A 75 -8.29 12.57 -4.42
N GLU A 76 -9.62 12.55 -4.39
CA GLU A 76 -10.40 11.88 -3.35
C GLU A 76 -10.14 10.36 -3.34
N THR A 77 -9.89 9.74 -4.51
CA THR A 77 -9.61 8.30 -4.62
C THR A 77 -8.34 7.86 -3.88
N LEU A 78 -7.39 8.78 -3.65
CA LEU A 78 -6.12 8.51 -2.98
C LEU A 78 -6.24 8.56 -1.44
N THR A 79 -7.34 9.10 -0.90
CA THR A 79 -7.52 9.27 0.55
C THR A 79 -7.53 7.94 1.31
N GLN A 80 -8.30 6.96 0.82
CA GLN A 80 -8.40 5.64 1.47
C GLN A 80 -7.05 4.91 1.52
N PRO A 81 -6.27 4.87 0.43
CA PRO A 81 -4.91 4.32 0.45
C PRO A 81 -3.96 5.02 1.43
N ILE A 82 -3.97 6.35 1.47
CA ILE A 82 -3.15 7.14 2.40
C ILE A 82 -3.46 6.74 3.85
N ILE A 83 -4.74 6.63 4.20
CA ILE A 83 -5.16 6.20 5.54
C ILE A 83 -4.67 4.77 5.83
N ALA A 84 -4.90 3.83 4.91
CA ALA A 84 -4.53 2.42 5.12
C ALA A 84 -3.01 2.23 5.32
N ILE A 85 -2.18 2.95 4.55
CA ILE A 85 -0.72 2.90 4.69
C ILE A 85 -0.27 3.58 5.99
N SER A 86 -0.91 4.69 6.37
CA SER A 86 -0.64 5.38 7.64
C SER A 86 -0.92 4.48 8.84
N ASP A 87 -2.07 3.79 8.85
CA ASP A 87 -2.46 2.84 9.89
C ASP A 87 -1.48 1.65 9.98
N LEU A 88 -1.00 1.15 8.83
CA LEU A 88 0.01 0.10 8.79
C LEU A 88 1.33 0.55 9.42
N LEU A 89 1.83 1.74 9.07
CA LEU A 89 3.08 2.28 9.61
C LEU A 89 2.98 2.48 11.12
N GLU A 90 1.83 2.95 11.61
CA GLU A 90 1.53 3.02 13.05
C GLU A 90 1.60 1.64 13.72
N ALA A 91 0.95 0.64 13.14
CA ALA A 91 0.94 -0.72 13.67
C ALA A 91 2.34 -1.35 13.69
N ILE A 92 3.17 -1.12 12.65
CA ILE A 92 4.56 -1.55 12.59
C ILE A 92 5.35 -0.91 13.74
N ARG A 93 5.25 0.40 13.91
CA ARG A 93 5.97 1.14 14.95
C ARG A 93 5.60 0.68 16.35
N ILE A 94 4.31 0.48 16.63
CA ILE A 94 3.82 -0.03 17.92
C ILE A 94 4.40 -1.44 18.19
N ARG A 95 4.37 -2.32 17.18
CA ARG A 95 4.90 -3.68 17.30
C ARG A 95 6.40 -3.68 17.56
N GLU A 96 7.17 -2.84 16.88
CA GLU A 96 8.61 -2.72 17.10
C GLU A 96 8.92 -2.18 18.51
N ALA A 97 8.17 -1.18 18.98
CA ALA A 97 8.32 -0.65 20.34
C ALA A 97 8.01 -1.70 21.42
N GLN A 98 7.08 -2.64 21.18
CA GLN A 98 6.78 -3.75 22.09
C GLN A 98 7.83 -4.87 22.09
N VAL A 99 8.58 -5.02 20.99
CA VAL A 99 9.59 -6.08 20.84
C VAL A 99 10.96 -5.62 21.35
N TYR A 100 11.26 -4.32 21.29
CA TYR A 100 12.52 -3.72 21.75
C TYR A 100 12.39 -2.88 23.04
N GLY A 101 11.22 -2.89 23.68
CA GLY A 101 10.93 -2.20 24.94
C GLY A 101 11.11 -3.06 26.18
#